data_AF-A0A0G0GRI7-F1
#
_entry.id   AF-A0A0G0GRI7-F1
#
_cell.length_a   1.000
_cell.length_b   1.000
_cell.length_c   1.000
_cell.angle_alpha   90.00
_cell.angle_beta   90.00
_cell.angle_gamma   90.00
#
_symmetry.space_group_name_H-M   'P 1'
#
loop_
_entity.id
_entity.type
_entity.pdbx_description
1 polymer ?
#
loop_
_entity_poly.entity_id
_entity_poly.type
_entity_poly.pdbx_seq_one_letter_code
_entity_poly.pdbx_strand_id
1 'polypeptide(L)'
;MPVSSICKRQVFDIPQIKAPIVVEHQFEIKRCPGCCKKVETQITGVSNTPVQYGPNTKAVVLYLYASNYIPDDRTSKIMQDLFGMSLSAATVKNMVEECAYKVYPVTKKIEAKLINAPVKHVDESGMRIDGKIKWAHALCNDKLTHYRLPQKRSDIQQNLTGVVVHDYFKPYYSRLKDAQHAVYNAHILRELKAVSEIDKEPWAEDMANALLSGYKKSQQNRDEISAKWLTRFKNLYDKIIDTGIEFHEKLGFLKQQKTGRFKRRPGHNLLLRLQNNSEDVLRFLHDPNVPFTNNCAEQALRMIKVKQKISGCFRTYRWAIHFLEIRAYLASAQKQGYNVFDALSSVFQTGPINLVLD
;
A
#
# COMPACT_ATOMS: atom_id res chain seq x y z
N MET A 1 -27.35 44.03 -34.42
CA MET A 1 -27.43 43.93 -32.95
C MET A 1 -26.03 43.66 -32.40
N PRO A 2 -25.57 44.33 -31.33
CA PRO A 2 -24.27 44.03 -30.72
C PRO A 2 -24.31 42.68 -29.99
N VAL A 3 -23.19 41.95 -30.01
CA VAL A 3 -23.02 40.71 -29.23
C VAL A 3 -23.06 41.06 -27.74
N SER A 4 -24.00 40.48 -26.98
CA SER A 4 -24.15 40.74 -25.55
C SER A 4 -23.29 39.84 -24.67
N SER A 5 -22.99 38.62 -25.13
CA SER A 5 -22.10 37.67 -24.44
C SER A 5 -21.71 36.49 -25.36
N ILE A 6 -20.65 35.78 -24.97
CA ILE A 6 -20.22 34.53 -25.62
C ILE A 6 -20.58 33.35 -24.71
N CYS A 7 -21.39 32.42 -25.21
CA CYS A 7 -21.67 31.16 -24.54
C CYS A 7 -20.70 30.07 -25.06
N LYS A 8 -20.02 29.36 -24.14
CA LYS A 8 -19.11 28.25 -24.48
C LYS A 8 -19.74 26.93 -24.05
N ARG A 9 -19.77 25.94 -24.95
CA ARG A 9 -20.19 24.56 -24.68
C ARG A 9 -19.15 23.61 -25.27
N GLN A 10 -18.84 22.53 -24.56
CA GLN A 10 -17.87 21.51 -24.99
C GLN A 10 -18.55 20.14 -25.04
N VAL A 11 -18.24 19.39 -26.09
CA VAL A 11 -18.61 17.97 -26.22
C VAL A 11 -17.30 17.19 -26.31
N PHE A 12 -17.14 16.20 -25.44
CA PHE A 12 -16.00 15.29 -25.46
C PHE A 12 -16.50 13.92 -25.93
N ASP A 13 -15.87 13.38 -26.96
CA ASP A 13 -16.17 12.05 -27.49
C ASP A 13 -14.87 11.26 -27.66
N ILE A 14 -14.95 9.93 -27.58
CA ILE A 14 -13.82 9.03 -27.77
C ILE A 14 -13.72 8.74 -29.27
N PRO A 15 -12.55 8.91 -29.91
CA PRO A 15 -12.42 8.60 -31.33
C PRO A 15 -12.72 7.12 -31.59
N GLN A 16 -13.22 6.82 -32.78
CA GLN A 16 -13.45 5.43 -33.20
C GLN A 16 -12.17 4.60 -33.00
N ILE A 17 -12.26 3.55 -32.19
CA ILE A 17 -11.12 2.69 -31.91
C ILE A 17 -10.79 1.89 -33.17
N LYS A 18 -9.56 2.00 -33.64
CA LYS A 18 -9.07 1.34 -34.86
C LYS A 18 -8.30 0.07 -34.52
N ALA A 19 -8.19 -0.82 -35.51
CA ALA A 19 -7.29 -1.96 -35.46
C ALA A 19 -5.85 -1.53 -35.14
N PRO A 20 -5.05 -2.38 -34.48
CA PRO A 20 -3.66 -2.08 -34.15
C PRO A 20 -2.84 -1.90 -35.42
N ILE A 21 -1.81 -1.07 -35.32
CA ILE A 21 -0.78 -0.97 -36.35
C ILE A 21 0.08 -2.24 -36.26
N VAL A 22 0.11 -3.01 -37.34
CA VAL A 22 0.93 -4.23 -37.45
C VAL A 22 2.06 -3.97 -38.45
N VAL A 23 3.30 -4.17 -38.01
CA VAL A 23 4.49 -4.16 -38.87
C VAL A 23 4.96 -5.60 -39.00
N GLU A 24 4.83 -6.16 -40.19
CA GLU A 24 5.33 -7.49 -40.50
C GLU A 24 6.77 -7.39 -41.01
N HIS A 25 7.68 -8.11 -40.35
CA HIS A 25 9.07 -8.21 -40.78
C HIS A 25 9.28 -9.54 -41.51
N GLN A 26 9.56 -9.50 -42.81
CA GLN A 26 9.87 -10.67 -43.62
C GLN A 26 11.37 -10.76 -43.91
N PHE A 27 11.93 -11.96 -43.83
CA PHE A 27 13.33 -12.23 -44.19
C PHE A 27 13.49 -13.63 -44.77
N GLU A 28 14.44 -13.76 -45.70
CA GLU A 28 14.79 -15.06 -46.28
C GLU A 28 15.61 -15.89 -45.31
N ILE A 29 15.25 -17.16 -45.18
CA ILE A 29 16.04 -18.16 -44.48
C ILE A 29 16.78 -18.97 -45.54
N LYS A 30 18.11 -18.94 -45.49
CA LYS A 30 18.97 -19.68 -46.43
C LYS A 30 19.63 -20.86 -45.75
N ARG A 31 19.94 -21.91 -46.50
CA ARG A 31 20.83 -22.98 -46.05
C ARG A 31 22.14 -22.88 -46.81
N CYS A 32 23.25 -22.93 -46.09
CA CYS A 32 24.56 -22.99 -46.73
C CYS A 32 24.65 -24.31 -47.53
N PRO A 33 24.95 -24.27 -48.85
CA PRO A 33 25.03 -25.47 -49.67
C PRO A 33 26.20 -26.38 -49.30
N GLY A 34 27.25 -25.86 -48.66
CA GLY A 34 28.39 -26.65 -48.21
C GLY A 34 28.18 -27.32 -46.85
N CYS A 35 27.80 -26.56 -45.82
CA CYS A 35 27.70 -27.06 -44.44
C CYS A 35 26.28 -27.33 -43.94
N CYS A 36 25.27 -27.14 -44.78
CA CYS A 36 23.83 -27.33 -44.49
C CYS A 36 23.25 -26.49 -43.32
N LYS A 37 24.05 -25.59 -42.72
CA LYS A 37 23.61 -24.71 -41.63
C LYS A 37 22.58 -23.71 -42.13
N LYS A 38 21.55 -23.49 -41.30
CA LYS A 38 20.53 -22.46 -41.48
C LYS A 38 21.15 -21.10 -41.17
N VAL A 39 21.04 -20.18 -42.11
CA VAL A 39 21.48 -18.78 -41.97
C VAL A 39 20.21 -17.94 -41.90
N GLU A 40 20.03 -17.26 -40.77
CA GLU A 40 18.90 -16.36 -40.53
C GLU A 40 19.44 -14.95 -40.28
N THR A 41 18.75 -13.96 -40.84
CA THR A 41 19.01 -12.54 -40.52
C THR A 41 18.47 -12.24 -39.13
N GLN A 42 19.26 -11.55 -38.30
CA GLN A 42 18.77 -10.95 -37.06
C GLN A 42 18.35 -9.51 -37.33
N ILE A 43 17.12 -9.16 -36.96
CA ILE A 43 16.61 -7.80 -37.07
C ILE A 43 16.83 -7.09 -35.74
N THR A 44 17.55 -5.97 -35.76
CA THR A 44 17.77 -5.16 -34.55
C THR A 44 16.43 -4.69 -33.99
N GLY A 45 16.19 -4.96 -32.70
CA GLY A 45 14.97 -4.54 -32.00
C GLY A 45 13.76 -5.46 -32.16
N VAL A 46 13.86 -6.55 -32.93
CA VAL A 46 12.79 -7.55 -33.10
C VAL A 46 13.28 -8.87 -32.52
N SER A 47 12.57 -9.38 -31.51
CA SER A 47 12.90 -10.68 -30.92
C SER A 47 12.60 -11.86 -31.87
N ASN A 48 13.10 -13.05 -31.55
CA ASN A 48 12.86 -14.26 -32.34
C ASN A 48 11.44 -14.85 -32.20
N THR A 49 10.53 -14.21 -31.45
CA THR A 49 9.15 -14.70 -31.33
C THR A 49 8.29 -14.26 -32.51
N PRO A 50 7.39 -15.13 -33.02
CA PRO A 50 6.56 -14.82 -34.19
C PRO A 50 5.67 -13.57 -34.05
N VAL A 51 5.22 -13.27 -32.82
CA VAL A 51 4.38 -12.11 -32.52
C VAL A 51 4.99 -11.34 -31.34
N GLN A 52 5.03 -10.02 -31.46
CA GLN A 52 5.50 -9.10 -30.43
C GLN A 52 4.48 -7.99 -30.22
N TYR A 53 4.35 -7.55 -28.98
CA TYR A 53 3.42 -6.48 -28.61
C TYR A 53 4.21 -5.23 -28.26
N GLY A 54 3.84 -4.10 -28.87
CA GLY A 54 4.49 -2.82 -28.63
C GLY A 54 4.24 -2.25 -27.21
N PRO A 55 5.00 -1.23 -26.81
CA PRO A 55 4.90 -0.61 -25.48
C PRO A 55 3.48 -0.17 -25.09
N ASN A 56 2.75 0.48 -25.98
CA ASN A 56 1.38 0.95 -25.70
C ASN A 56 0.42 -0.22 -25.46
N THR A 57 0.53 -1.30 -26.23
CA THR A 57 -0.29 -2.50 -26.02
C THR A 57 -0.01 -3.12 -24.65
N LYS A 58 1.27 -3.26 -24.28
CA LYS A 58 1.66 -3.75 -22.95
C LYS A 58 1.13 -2.84 -21.83
N ALA A 59 1.20 -1.52 -22.02
CA ALA A 59 0.69 -0.55 -21.06
C ALA A 59 -0.83 -0.67 -20.85
N VAL A 60 -1.62 -0.78 -21.92
CA VAL A 60 -3.08 -1.01 -21.81
C VAL A 60 -3.38 -2.30 -21.06
N VAL A 61 -2.72 -3.41 -21.41
CA VAL A 61 -2.92 -4.71 -20.74
C VAL A 61 -2.61 -4.61 -19.24
N LEU A 62 -1.49 -3.99 -18.87
CA LEU A 62 -1.11 -3.82 -17.47
C LEU A 62 -1.97 -2.81 -16.72
N TYR A 63 -2.48 -1.79 -17.41
CA TYR A 63 -3.43 -0.86 -16.83
C TYR A 63 -4.74 -1.59 -16.46
N LEU A 64 -5.25 -2.45 -17.34
CA LEU A 64 -6.43 -3.28 -17.03
C LEU A 64 -6.14 -4.33 -15.95
N TYR A 65 -5.04 -5.08 -16.10
CA TYR A 65 -4.76 -6.24 -15.26
C TYR A 65 -4.16 -5.88 -13.89
N ALA A 66 -3.15 -5.00 -13.86
CA ALA A 66 -2.35 -4.70 -12.67
C ALA A 66 -2.87 -3.45 -11.92
N SER A 67 -3.39 -2.45 -12.62
CA SER A 67 -3.97 -1.25 -11.99
C SER A 67 -5.45 -1.42 -11.65
N ASN A 68 -6.25 -1.94 -12.59
CA ASN A 68 -7.69 -2.13 -12.43
C ASN A 68 -8.11 -3.55 -12.01
N TYR A 69 -7.14 -4.45 -11.83
CA TYR A 69 -7.33 -5.80 -11.29
C TYR A 69 -8.27 -6.69 -12.11
N ILE A 70 -8.45 -6.40 -13.39
CA ILE A 70 -9.30 -7.19 -14.29
C ILE A 70 -8.61 -8.55 -14.51
N PRO A 71 -9.32 -9.69 -14.34
CA PRO A 71 -8.75 -11.02 -14.63
C PRO A 71 -8.23 -11.14 -16.07
N ASP A 72 -7.29 -12.05 -16.31
CA ASP A 72 -6.63 -12.25 -17.61
C ASP A 72 -7.61 -12.58 -18.74
N ASP A 73 -8.60 -13.45 -18.51
CA ASP A 73 -9.63 -13.76 -19.53
C ASP A 73 -10.45 -12.52 -19.90
N ARG A 74 -10.84 -11.71 -18.89
CA ARG A 74 -11.58 -10.47 -19.11
C ARG A 74 -10.73 -9.39 -19.77
N THR A 75 -9.44 -9.31 -19.42
CA THR A 75 -8.48 -8.41 -20.06
C THR A 75 -8.35 -8.78 -21.55
N SER A 76 -8.21 -10.07 -21.85
CA SER A 76 -8.12 -10.57 -23.23
C SER A 76 -9.39 -10.28 -24.03
N LYS A 77 -10.57 -10.44 -23.40
CA LYS A 77 -11.86 -10.09 -24.03
C LYS A 77 -11.98 -8.60 -24.33
N ILE A 78 -11.61 -7.71 -23.41
CA ILE A 78 -11.58 -6.26 -23.65
C ILE A 78 -10.62 -5.91 -24.78
N MET A 79 -9.45 -6.53 -24.82
CA MET A 79 -8.47 -6.30 -25.89
C MET A 79 -8.98 -6.75 -27.26
N GLN A 80 -9.74 -7.86 -27.31
CA GLN A 80 -10.39 -8.33 -28.52
C GLN A 80 -11.54 -7.39 -28.95
N ASP A 81 -12.40 -6.98 -28.03
CA ASP A 81 -13.60 -6.21 -28.35
C ASP A 81 -13.29 -4.77 -28.74
N LEU A 82 -12.30 -4.14 -28.09
CA LEU A 82 -11.93 -2.75 -28.37
C LEU A 82 -10.88 -2.65 -29.47
N PHE A 83 -9.91 -3.57 -29.51
CA PHE A 83 -8.74 -3.43 -30.39
C PHE A 83 -8.57 -4.60 -31.37
N GLY A 84 -9.48 -5.59 -31.41
CA GLY A 84 -9.31 -6.75 -32.27
C GLY A 84 -8.11 -7.65 -31.93
N MET A 85 -7.53 -7.50 -30.73
CA MET A 85 -6.33 -8.23 -30.31
C MET A 85 -6.69 -9.38 -29.35
N SER A 86 -6.57 -10.62 -29.83
CA SER A 86 -6.74 -11.82 -29.01
C SER A 86 -5.45 -12.17 -28.27
N LEU A 87 -5.39 -11.86 -26.98
CA LEU A 87 -4.26 -12.20 -26.12
C LEU A 87 -4.50 -13.53 -25.40
N SER A 88 -3.45 -14.33 -25.24
CA SER A 88 -3.52 -15.50 -24.36
C SER A 88 -3.26 -15.09 -22.91
N ALA A 89 -3.77 -15.87 -21.95
CA ALA A 89 -3.44 -15.69 -20.53
C ALA A 89 -1.92 -15.76 -20.27
N ALA A 90 -1.19 -16.57 -21.03
CA ALA A 90 0.27 -16.65 -20.97
C ALA A 90 0.94 -15.34 -21.42
N THR A 91 0.41 -14.70 -22.46
CA THR A 91 0.88 -13.40 -22.95
C THR A 91 0.72 -12.32 -21.88
N VAL A 92 -0.46 -12.23 -21.25
CA VAL A 92 -0.70 -11.26 -20.16
C VAL A 92 0.28 -11.49 -19.00
N LYS A 93 0.48 -12.74 -18.62
CA LYS A 93 1.44 -13.15 -17.58
C LYS A 93 2.88 -12.75 -17.92
N ASN A 94 3.32 -12.95 -19.15
CA ASN A 94 4.66 -12.56 -19.59
C ASN A 94 4.86 -11.04 -19.51
N MET A 95 3.84 -10.24 -19.89
CA MET A 95 3.90 -8.78 -19.76
C MET A 95 4.00 -8.33 -18.29
N VAL A 96 3.29 -9.00 -17.38
CA VAL A 96 3.36 -8.74 -15.93
C VAL A 96 4.75 -9.06 -15.39
N GLU A 97 5.30 -10.21 -15.76
CA GLU A 97 6.65 -10.60 -15.34
C GLU A 97 7.71 -9.63 -15.86
N GLU A 98 7.66 -9.27 -17.13
CA GLU A 98 8.58 -8.29 -17.73
C GLU A 98 8.48 -6.93 -17.03
N CYS A 99 7.25 -6.46 -16.76
CA CYS A 99 7.02 -5.22 -16.02
C CYS A 99 7.63 -5.28 -14.62
N ALA A 100 7.34 -6.34 -13.86
CA ALA A 100 7.85 -6.54 -12.51
C ALA A 100 9.38 -6.53 -12.49
N TYR A 101 10.03 -7.21 -13.44
CA TYR A 101 11.48 -7.22 -13.57
C TYR A 101 12.04 -5.82 -13.86
N LYS A 102 11.43 -5.08 -14.80
CA LYS A 102 11.88 -3.73 -15.17
C LYS A 102 11.70 -2.71 -14.04
N VAL A 103 10.65 -2.81 -13.22
CA VAL A 103 10.41 -1.86 -12.11
C VAL A 103 11.16 -2.22 -10.83
N TYR A 104 11.64 -3.46 -10.68
CA TYR A 104 12.32 -3.94 -9.48
C TYR A 104 13.51 -3.08 -9.03
N PRO A 105 14.40 -2.58 -9.91
CA PRO A 105 15.47 -1.66 -9.48
C PRO A 105 14.94 -0.36 -8.86
N VAL A 106 13.80 0.14 -9.33
CA VAL A 106 13.16 1.35 -8.78
C VAL A 106 12.53 1.03 -7.43
N THR A 107 11.82 -0.09 -7.29
CA THR A 107 11.20 -0.47 -6.00
C THR A 107 12.24 -0.74 -4.91
N LYS A 108 13.46 -1.17 -5.27
CA LYS A 108 14.60 -1.26 -4.35
C LYS A 108 15.13 0.08 -3.89
N LYS A 109 15.19 1.08 -4.77
CA LYS A 109 15.52 2.46 -4.35
C LYS A 109 14.43 3.03 -3.43
N ILE A 110 13.16 2.73 -3.72
CA ILE A 110 12.02 3.12 -2.88
C ILE A 110 12.15 2.52 -1.47
N GLU A 111 12.44 1.21 -1.38
CA GLU A 111 12.70 0.52 -0.10
C GLU A 111 13.80 1.22 0.70
N ALA A 112 14.96 1.47 0.06
CA ALA A 112 16.10 2.11 0.72
C ALA A 112 15.79 3.52 1.26
N LYS A 113 14.98 4.31 0.55
CA LYS A 113 14.57 5.64 1.01
C LYS A 113 13.52 5.60 2.11
N LEU A 114 12.58 4.65 2.05
CA LEU A 114 11.60 4.47 3.12
C LEU A 114 12.25 4.01 4.43
N ILE A 115 13.26 3.13 4.36
CA ILE A 115 14.03 2.69 5.54
C ILE A 115 14.57 3.90 6.33
N ASN A 116 15.08 4.91 5.62
CA ASN A 116 15.69 6.10 6.20
C ASN A 116 14.75 7.32 6.32
N ALA A 117 13.46 7.19 5.96
CA ALA A 117 12.53 8.32 5.99
C ALA A 117 12.32 8.84 7.43
N PRO A 118 12.13 10.16 7.65
CA PRO A 118 11.89 10.69 9.00
C PRO A 118 10.63 10.09 9.66
N VAL A 119 9.55 9.96 8.88
CA VAL A 119 8.30 9.32 9.27
C VAL A 119 7.92 8.31 8.21
N LYS A 120 7.52 7.11 8.64
CA LYS A 120 7.01 6.05 7.78
C LYS A 120 5.89 5.29 8.45
N HIS A 121 5.10 4.62 7.62
CA HIS A 121 3.93 3.86 8.00
C HIS A 121 4.17 2.39 7.69
N VAL A 122 3.82 1.53 8.64
CA VAL A 122 3.83 0.08 8.46
C VAL A 122 2.50 -0.52 8.87
N ASP A 123 2.10 -1.55 8.14
CA ASP A 123 0.92 -2.38 8.42
C ASP A 123 1.04 -3.68 7.61
N GLU A 124 0.21 -4.67 7.94
CA GLU A 124 0.18 -5.94 7.23
C GLU A 124 -1.24 -6.45 6.99
N SER A 125 -1.44 -7.10 5.85
CA SER A 125 -2.72 -7.71 5.52
C SER A 125 -2.56 -9.10 4.92
N GLY A 126 -3.46 -9.99 5.34
CA GLY A 126 -3.56 -11.34 4.79
C GLY A 126 -3.87 -11.33 3.29
N MET A 127 -3.14 -12.16 2.56
CA MET A 127 -3.26 -12.41 1.13
C MET A 127 -3.32 -13.92 0.88
N ARG A 128 -4.32 -14.40 0.13
CA ARG A 128 -4.46 -15.82 -0.22
C ARG A 128 -3.55 -16.14 -1.40
N ILE A 129 -2.59 -17.03 -1.16
CA ILE A 129 -1.58 -17.47 -2.11
C ILE A 129 -1.47 -18.98 -1.99
N ASP A 130 -1.65 -19.70 -3.11
CA ASP A 130 -1.50 -21.15 -3.18
C ASP A 130 -2.27 -21.88 -2.06
N GLY A 131 -3.56 -21.55 -1.92
CA GLY A 131 -4.45 -22.10 -0.91
C GLY A 131 -4.23 -21.59 0.53
N LYS A 132 -3.12 -20.91 0.83
CA LYS A 132 -2.73 -20.49 2.19
C LYS A 132 -2.83 -18.98 2.38
N ILE A 133 -2.98 -18.53 3.63
CA ILE A 133 -2.87 -17.11 3.98
C ILE A 133 -1.39 -16.79 4.20
N LYS A 134 -0.88 -15.83 3.44
CA LYS A 134 0.42 -15.18 3.61
C LYS A 134 0.19 -13.70 3.97
N TRP A 135 1.22 -12.99 4.42
CA TRP A 135 1.09 -11.63 4.93
C TRP A 135 1.86 -10.66 4.03
N ALA A 136 1.13 -9.78 3.34
CA ALA A 136 1.75 -8.67 2.62
C ALA A 136 1.95 -7.52 3.61
N HIS A 137 3.19 -7.06 3.75
CA HIS A 137 3.58 -5.97 4.62
C HIS A 137 3.75 -4.72 3.76
N ALA A 138 3.10 -3.62 4.14
CA ALA A 138 3.32 -2.32 3.52
C ALA A 138 4.33 -1.52 4.34
N LEU A 139 5.23 -0.81 3.64
CA LEU A 139 6.07 0.25 4.17
C LEU A 139 5.83 1.48 3.29
N CYS A 140 5.37 2.60 3.83
CA CYS A 140 5.01 3.75 3.00
C CYS A 140 5.14 5.10 3.70
N ASN A 141 5.16 6.16 2.92
CA ASN A 141 4.91 7.54 3.37
C ASN A 141 4.00 8.24 2.34
N ASP A 142 3.85 9.55 2.46
CA ASP A 142 3.05 10.38 1.55
C ASP A 142 3.48 10.27 0.07
N LYS A 143 4.76 10.00 -0.21
CA LYS A 143 5.33 9.93 -1.58
C LYS A 143 5.58 8.52 -2.11
N LEU A 144 5.86 7.57 -1.23
CA LEU A 144 6.45 6.28 -1.58
C LEU A 144 5.71 5.11 -0.94
N THR A 145 5.72 3.96 -1.61
CA THR A 145 5.13 2.69 -1.15
C THR A 145 6.00 1.52 -1.56
N HIS A 146 6.33 0.67 -0.61
CA HIS A 146 7.00 -0.61 -0.82
C HIS A 146 6.19 -1.73 -0.16
N TYR A 147 6.27 -2.93 -0.72
CA TYR A 147 5.64 -4.11 -0.14
C TYR A 147 6.65 -5.23 0.03
N ARG A 148 6.53 -5.96 1.14
CA ARG A 148 7.24 -7.21 1.38
C ARG A 148 6.24 -8.35 1.55
N LEU A 149 6.66 -9.56 1.21
CA LEU A 149 5.88 -10.77 1.42
C LEU A 149 6.72 -11.76 2.23
N PRO A 150 6.93 -11.55 3.53
CA PRO A 150 7.74 -12.47 4.32
C PRO A 150 7.08 -13.85 4.50
N GLN A 151 7.87 -14.83 4.93
CA GLN A 151 7.35 -16.17 5.25
C GLN A 151 6.51 -16.19 6.53
N LYS A 152 6.82 -15.31 7.50
CA LYS A 152 6.12 -15.18 8.79
C LYS A 152 5.60 -13.75 8.95
N ARG A 153 4.41 -13.57 9.52
CA ARG A 153 3.85 -12.24 9.85
C ARG A 153 4.79 -11.41 10.73
N SER A 154 5.53 -12.05 11.63
CA SER A 154 6.42 -11.36 12.57
C SER A 154 7.78 -10.99 11.96
N ASP A 155 8.03 -11.28 10.68
CA ASP A 155 9.28 -10.97 9.99
C ASP A 155 9.25 -9.53 9.43
N ILE A 156 9.24 -8.59 10.39
CA ILE A 156 9.21 -7.15 10.15
C ILE A 156 10.52 -6.70 9.49
N GLN A 157 10.45 -5.67 8.63
CA GLN A 157 11.63 -5.06 8.02
C GLN A 157 12.53 -4.49 9.13
N GLN A 158 13.77 -4.96 9.23
CA GLN A 158 14.72 -4.47 10.23
C GLN A 158 15.35 -3.13 9.78
N ASN A 159 16.08 -2.49 10.69
CA ASN A 159 16.85 -1.26 10.45
C ASN A 159 16.02 -0.03 10.05
N LEU A 160 14.72 0.00 10.40
CA LEU A 160 13.92 1.20 10.24
C LEU A 160 14.37 2.23 11.28
N THR A 161 14.74 3.43 10.82
CA THR A 161 15.09 4.58 11.69
C THR A 161 13.91 5.55 11.81
N GLY A 162 14.07 6.69 12.48
CA GLY A 162 13.01 7.71 12.56
C GLY A 162 11.74 7.22 13.26
N VAL A 163 10.58 7.80 12.90
CA VAL A 163 9.28 7.44 13.48
C VAL A 163 8.56 6.41 12.59
N VAL A 164 8.13 5.31 13.22
CA VAL A 164 7.34 4.24 12.59
C VAL A 164 5.92 4.29 13.13
N VAL A 165 4.96 4.61 12.26
CA VAL A 165 3.53 4.66 12.55
C VAL A 165 2.91 3.28 12.32
N HIS A 166 2.27 2.70 13.33
CA HIS A 166 1.66 1.36 13.24
C HIS A 166 0.49 1.12 14.21
N ASP A 167 -0.17 -0.03 14.10
CA ASP A 167 -1.41 -0.43 14.79
C ASP A 167 -1.20 -1.13 16.15
N TYR A 168 -0.03 -0.96 16.77
CA TYR A 168 0.38 -1.69 17.98
C TYR A 168 0.64 -3.20 17.82
N PHE A 169 0.78 -3.76 16.61
CA PHE A 169 1.19 -5.16 16.50
C PHE A 169 2.54 -5.42 17.22
N LYS A 170 2.50 -6.22 18.30
CA LYS A 170 3.60 -6.40 19.27
C LYS A 170 4.98 -6.67 18.64
N PRO A 171 5.10 -7.42 17.52
CA PRO A 171 6.36 -7.59 16.83
C PRO A 171 7.04 -6.29 16.40
N TYR A 172 6.30 -5.23 16.06
CA TYR A 172 6.90 -3.91 15.75
C TYR A 172 7.76 -3.42 16.92
N TYR A 173 7.21 -3.38 18.14
CA TYR A 173 7.97 -2.99 19.33
C TYR A 173 9.15 -3.91 19.64
N SER A 174 8.95 -5.23 19.53
CA SER A 174 10.02 -6.17 19.89
C SER A 174 11.18 -6.21 18.89
N ARG A 175 10.94 -5.80 17.63
CA ARG A 175 11.88 -5.92 16.52
C ARG A 175 12.48 -4.57 16.08
N LEU A 176 11.81 -3.45 16.33
CA LEU A 176 12.23 -2.12 15.89
C LEU A 176 12.71 -1.26 17.06
N LYS A 177 13.64 -1.79 17.85
CA LYS A 177 14.09 -1.13 19.09
C LYS A 177 14.80 0.21 18.86
N ASP A 178 15.38 0.39 17.68
CA ASP A 178 16.12 1.60 17.31
C ASP A 178 15.22 2.66 16.65
N ALA A 179 13.94 2.34 16.41
CA ALA A 179 12.95 3.27 15.87
C ALA A 179 12.16 3.94 16.99
N GLN A 180 11.73 5.16 16.74
CA GLN A 180 10.65 5.76 17.54
C GLN A 180 9.31 5.23 17.04
N HIS A 181 8.36 5.03 17.95
CA HIS A 181 7.06 4.46 17.62
C HIS A 181 5.95 5.50 17.70
N ALA A 182 5.03 5.49 16.74
CA ALA A 182 3.79 6.24 16.82
C ALA A 182 2.61 5.28 16.67
N VAL A 183 1.67 5.33 17.61
CA VAL A 183 0.49 4.47 17.55
C VAL A 183 -0.61 5.14 16.75
N TYR A 184 -1.21 4.37 15.85
CA TYR A 184 -2.36 4.77 15.07
C TYR A 184 -3.60 4.98 15.95
N ASN A 185 -3.92 6.24 16.24
CA ASN A 185 -5.00 6.59 17.14
C ASN A 185 -6.40 6.22 16.62
N ALA A 186 -6.65 6.14 15.32
CA ALA A 186 -7.99 5.70 14.87
C ALA A 186 -8.24 4.18 15.04
N HIS A 187 -7.21 3.36 15.29
CA HIS A 187 -7.40 2.00 15.81
C HIS A 187 -7.80 2.05 17.29
N ILE A 188 -7.09 2.85 18.09
CA ILE A 188 -7.41 3.10 19.50
C ILE A 188 -8.84 3.62 19.64
N LEU A 189 -9.26 4.60 18.85
CA LEU A 189 -10.63 5.14 18.91
C LEU A 189 -11.70 4.08 18.59
N ARG A 190 -11.42 3.12 17.71
CA ARG A 190 -12.34 2.00 17.44
C ARG A 190 -12.45 1.06 18.64
N GLU A 191 -11.34 0.79 19.31
CA GLU A 191 -11.33 -0.02 20.54
C GLU A 191 -12.01 0.72 21.70
N LEU A 192 -11.73 2.01 21.89
CA LEU A 192 -12.41 2.85 22.90
C LEU A 192 -13.92 2.91 22.65
N LYS A 193 -14.35 3.04 21.39
CA LYS A 193 -15.76 2.98 21.02
C LYS A 193 -16.38 1.64 21.40
N ALA A 194 -15.70 0.53 21.14
CA ALA A 194 -16.19 -0.80 21.54
C ALA A 194 -16.30 -0.92 23.07
N VAL A 195 -15.30 -0.45 23.82
CA VAL A 195 -15.33 -0.48 25.29
C VAL A 195 -16.45 0.41 25.85
N SER A 196 -16.67 1.60 25.28
CA SER A 196 -17.76 2.50 25.67
C SER A 196 -19.15 1.93 25.30
N GLU A 197 -19.34 1.47 24.07
CA GLU A 197 -20.66 1.05 23.58
C GLU A 197 -21.06 -0.35 24.02
N ILE A 198 -20.12 -1.30 24.08
CA ILE A 198 -20.37 -2.71 24.38
C ILE A 198 -20.13 -2.99 25.85
N ASP A 199 -18.93 -2.67 26.36
CA ASP A 199 -18.55 -2.97 27.74
C ASP A 199 -19.08 -1.92 28.75
N LYS A 200 -19.61 -0.80 28.25
CA LYS A 200 -20.21 0.30 29.04
C LYS A 200 -19.26 0.88 30.08
N GLU A 201 -17.96 0.94 29.77
CA GLU A 201 -16.95 1.50 30.68
C GLU A 201 -16.79 3.02 30.42
N PRO A 202 -17.15 3.91 31.37
CA PRO A 202 -17.24 5.35 31.12
C PRO A 202 -15.92 6.02 30.73
N TRP A 203 -14.79 5.56 31.30
CA TRP A 203 -13.46 6.12 31.04
C TRP A 203 -13.07 6.08 29.55
N ALA A 204 -13.65 5.15 28.78
CA ALA A 204 -13.31 4.97 27.37
C ALA A 204 -13.86 6.11 26.50
N GLU A 205 -15.04 6.64 26.82
CA GLU A 205 -15.60 7.80 26.15
C GLU A 205 -14.79 9.06 26.47
N ASP A 206 -14.43 9.25 27.75
CA ASP A 206 -13.57 10.35 28.19
C ASP A 206 -12.22 10.33 27.47
N MET A 207 -11.59 9.16 27.37
CA MET A 207 -10.32 9.00 26.66
C MET A 207 -10.46 9.28 25.16
N ALA A 208 -11.54 8.81 24.52
CA ALA A 208 -11.78 9.07 23.10
C ALA A 208 -11.94 10.57 22.82
N ASN A 209 -12.72 11.26 23.67
CA ASN A 209 -12.92 12.70 23.61
C ASN A 209 -11.62 13.47 23.84
N ALA A 210 -10.80 13.04 24.81
CA ALA A 210 -9.49 13.61 25.06
C ALA A 210 -8.59 13.49 23.81
N LEU A 211 -8.43 12.30 23.24
CA LEU A 211 -7.60 12.09 22.04
C LEU A 211 -8.09 12.91 20.84
N LEU A 212 -9.41 12.99 20.62
CA LEU A 212 -10.00 13.82 19.56
C LEU A 212 -9.77 15.32 19.79
N SER A 213 -9.83 15.79 21.04
CA SER A 213 -9.51 17.18 21.37
C SER A 213 -8.04 17.50 21.12
N GLY A 214 -7.14 16.56 21.41
CA GLY A 214 -5.73 16.66 21.09
C GLY A 214 -5.50 16.70 19.59
N TYR A 215 -6.16 15.84 18.83
CA TYR A 215 -6.09 15.86 17.37
C TYR A 215 -6.56 17.20 16.79
N LYS A 216 -7.71 17.72 17.25
CA LYS A 216 -8.18 19.04 16.85
C LYS A 216 -7.15 20.13 17.14
N LYS A 217 -6.49 20.08 18.31
CA LYS A 217 -5.44 21.04 18.68
C LYS A 217 -4.24 20.96 17.75
N SER A 218 -3.78 19.75 17.40
CA SER A 218 -2.64 19.57 16.48
C SER A 218 -2.93 20.01 15.05
N GLN A 219 -4.18 19.89 14.60
CA GLN A 219 -4.57 20.43 13.28
C GLN A 219 -4.62 21.96 13.27
N GLN A 220 -5.01 22.59 14.38
CA GLN A 220 -5.10 24.05 14.48
C GLN A 220 -3.75 24.75 14.68
N ASN A 221 -2.80 24.09 15.35
CA ASN A 221 -1.49 24.65 15.70
C ASN A 221 -0.42 23.65 15.30
N ARG A 222 -0.28 23.46 13.99
CA ARG A 222 0.56 22.39 13.43
C ARG A 222 1.99 22.50 13.92
N ASP A 223 2.56 23.71 13.94
CA ASP A 223 3.99 23.89 14.16
C ASP A 223 4.36 24.20 15.62
N GLU A 224 3.41 24.61 16.47
CA GLU A 224 3.73 24.97 17.86
C GLU A 224 2.54 24.86 18.82
N ILE A 225 2.43 23.73 19.53
CA ILE A 225 1.54 23.59 20.68
C ILE A 225 2.29 24.02 21.94
N SER A 226 1.78 25.00 22.68
CA SER A 226 2.47 25.52 23.87
C SER A 226 2.71 24.43 24.92
N ALA A 227 3.90 24.45 25.53
CA ALA A 227 4.29 23.50 26.58
C ALA A 227 3.25 23.43 27.72
N LYS A 228 2.69 24.59 28.12
CA LYS A 228 1.63 24.68 29.13
C LYS A 228 0.37 23.89 28.74
N TRP A 229 0.01 23.90 27.45
CA TRP A 229 -1.13 23.13 26.95
C TRP A 229 -0.80 21.63 26.94
N LEU A 230 0.39 21.25 26.44
CA LEU A 230 0.84 19.86 26.42
C LEU A 230 0.84 19.24 27.83
N THR A 231 1.37 19.95 28.84
CA THR A 231 1.34 19.50 30.24
C THR A 231 -0.09 19.31 30.74
N ARG A 232 -1.00 20.26 30.47
CA ARG A 232 -2.41 20.13 30.88
C ARG A 232 -3.09 18.95 30.21
N PHE A 233 -2.81 18.72 28.93
CA PHE A 233 -3.35 17.61 28.18
C PHE A 233 -2.84 16.27 28.71
N LYS A 234 -1.53 16.16 28.99
CA LYS A 234 -0.95 14.95 29.57
C LYS A 234 -1.55 14.64 30.95
N ASN A 235 -1.73 15.65 31.80
CA ASN A 235 -2.40 15.47 33.10
C ASN A 235 -3.85 14.99 32.96
N LEU A 236 -4.60 15.50 31.97
CA LEU A 236 -5.94 14.99 31.67
C LEU A 236 -5.91 13.53 31.22
N TYR A 237 -5.01 13.21 30.28
CA TYR A 237 -4.82 11.85 29.77
C TYR A 237 -4.48 10.87 30.90
N ASP A 238 -3.53 11.21 31.77
CA ASP A 238 -3.11 10.38 32.90
C ASP A 238 -4.23 10.20 33.92
N LYS A 239 -4.97 11.28 34.25
CA LYS A 239 -6.13 11.20 35.14
C LYS A 239 -7.20 10.24 34.62
N ILE A 240 -7.46 10.22 33.32
CA ILE A 240 -8.44 9.29 32.73
C ILE A 240 -7.91 7.84 32.82
N ILE A 241 -6.61 7.62 32.61
CA ILE A 241 -5.98 6.31 32.80
C ILE A 241 -6.13 5.84 34.24
N ASP A 242 -5.78 6.68 35.21
CA ASP A 242 -5.86 6.35 36.64
C ASP A 242 -7.31 6.00 37.02
N THR A 243 -8.29 6.80 36.56
CA THR A 243 -9.72 6.53 36.76
C THR A 243 -10.13 5.17 36.19
N GLY A 244 -9.65 4.83 34.99
CA GLY A 244 -9.91 3.54 34.35
C GLY A 244 -9.24 2.36 35.06
N ILE A 245 -8.04 2.54 35.59
CA ILE A 245 -7.34 1.52 36.39
C ILE A 245 -8.09 1.28 37.69
N GLU A 246 -8.44 2.33 38.44
CA GLU A 246 -9.25 2.23 39.66
C GLU A 246 -10.60 1.55 39.42
N PHE A 247 -11.24 1.86 38.28
CA PHE A 247 -12.48 1.20 37.85
C PHE A 247 -12.28 -0.32 37.72
N HIS A 248 -11.18 -0.77 37.11
CA HIS A 248 -10.89 -2.20 36.99
C HIS A 248 -10.42 -2.87 38.28
N GLU A 249 -9.71 -2.15 39.15
CA GLU A 249 -9.32 -2.65 40.47
C GLU A 249 -10.57 -2.95 41.32
N LYS A 250 -11.57 -2.06 41.28
CA LYS A 250 -12.87 -2.26 41.97
C LYS A 250 -13.67 -3.43 41.40
N LEU A 251 -13.57 -3.71 40.10
CA LEU A 251 -14.25 -4.84 39.46
C LEU A 251 -13.61 -6.20 39.74
N GLY A 252 -12.36 -6.23 40.21
CA GLY A 252 -11.59 -7.46 40.43
C GLY A 252 -11.22 -8.22 39.14
N PHE A 253 -10.52 -9.35 39.30
CA PHE A 253 -10.10 -10.19 38.18
C PHE A 253 -11.23 -11.10 37.67
N LEU A 254 -11.21 -11.42 36.37
CA LEU A 254 -12.08 -12.47 35.82
C LEU A 254 -11.69 -13.83 36.40
N LYS A 255 -12.66 -14.76 36.52
CA LYS A 255 -12.46 -16.12 37.05
C LYS A 255 -11.20 -16.78 36.46
N GLN A 256 -10.41 -17.40 37.34
CA GLN A 256 -9.16 -18.09 37.02
C GLN A 256 -9.43 -19.31 36.11
N GLN A 257 -8.64 -19.49 35.05
CA GLN A 257 -8.52 -20.81 34.42
C GLN A 257 -7.49 -21.63 35.20
N LYS A 258 -7.72 -22.95 35.30
CA LYS A 258 -7.08 -23.91 36.22
C LYS A 258 -5.54 -23.85 36.34
N THR A 259 -4.83 -23.19 35.42
CA THR A 259 -3.42 -22.79 35.54
C THR A 259 -3.17 -21.46 34.79
N GLY A 260 -2.36 -20.54 35.34
CA GLY A 260 -1.89 -19.32 34.65
C GLY A 260 -2.33 -17.96 35.22
N ARG A 261 -1.92 -16.87 34.56
CA ARG A 261 -2.26 -15.47 34.92
C ARG A 261 -3.77 -15.21 34.75
N PHE A 262 -4.34 -14.39 35.63
CA PHE A 262 -5.73 -13.93 35.51
C PHE A 262 -5.99 -13.26 34.15
N LYS A 263 -7.08 -13.65 33.49
CA LYS A 263 -7.51 -13.00 32.25
C LYS A 263 -8.02 -11.59 32.58
N ARG A 264 -7.43 -10.58 31.96
CA ARG A 264 -7.90 -9.19 32.05
C ARG A 264 -9.03 -8.93 31.05
N ARG A 265 -9.92 -8.01 31.41
CA ARG A 265 -10.95 -7.48 30.50
C ARG A 265 -10.30 -6.75 29.31
N PRO A 266 -10.94 -6.69 28.14
CA PRO A 266 -10.44 -5.93 26.99
C PRO A 266 -10.10 -4.47 27.34
N GLY A 267 -11.00 -3.76 28.03
CA GLY A 267 -10.78 -2.39 28.52
C GLY A 267 -9.52 -2.24 29.38
N HIS A 268 -9.27 -3.17 30.31
CA HIS A 268 -8.08 -3.15 31.16
C HIS A 268 -6.80 -3.33 30.33
N ASN A 269 -6.80 -4.23 29.34
CA ASN A 269 -5.64 -4.38 28.45
C ASN A 269 -5.39 -3.10 27.62
N LEU A 270 -6.47 -2.43 27.18
CA LEU A 270 -6.40 -1.17 26.45
C LEU A 270 -5.81 -0.05 27.33
N LEU A 271 -6.26 0.09 28.58
CA LEU A 271 -5.71 1.06 29.54
C LEU A 271 -4.22 0.85 29.79
N LEU A 272 -3.80 -0.38 30.08
CA LEU A 272 -2.38 -0.68 30.29
C LEU A 272 -1.55 -0.38 29.04
N ARG A 273 -2.11 -0.58 27.85
CA ARG A 273 -1.46 -0.20 26.60
C ARG A 273 -1.33 1.32 26.46
N LEU A 274 -2.40 2.06 26.73
CA LEU A 274 -2.41 3.52 26.72
C LEU A 274 -1.42 4.11 27.74
N GLN A 275 -1.30 3.48 28.91
CA GLN A 275 -0.37 3.87 29.96
C GLN A 275 1.08 3.58 29.57
N ASN A 276 1.39 2.34 29.19
CA ASN A 276 2.77 1.90 28.92
C ASN A 276 3.36 2.53 27.65
N ASN A 277 2.51 3.05 26.75
CA ASN A 277 2.90 3.62 25.47
C ASN A 277 2.38 5.05 25.28
N SER A 278 2.20 5.81 26.37
CA SER A 278 1.65 7.17 26.32
C SER A 278 2.42 8.07 25.35
N GLU A 279 3.75 8.00 25.36
CA GLU A 279 4.60 8.80 24.46
C GLU A 279 4.33 8.48 22.98
N ASP A 280 4.13 7.21 22.64
CA ASP A 280 3.87 6.78 21.27
C ASP A 280 2.44 7.11 20.81
N VAL A 281 1.46 7.02 21.73
CA VAL A 281 0.06 7.38 21.51
C VAL A 281 -0.08 8.88 21.29
N LEU A 282 0.66 9.68 22.06
CA LEU A 282 0.60 11.14 22.06
C LEU A 282 1.61 11.81 21.11
N ARG A 283 2.46 11.04 20.41
CA ARG A 283 3.52 11.60 19.55
C ARG A 283 3.03 12.61 18.52
N PHE A 284 1.80 12.46 18.01
CA PHE A 284 1.18 13.40 17.07
C PHE A 284 0.98 14.83 17.63
N LEU A 285 1.10 15.03 18.94
CA LEU A 285 1.09 16.33 19.60
C LEU A 285 2.48 16.98 19.68
N HIS A 286 3.54 16.16 19.54
CA HIS A 286 4.93 16.57 19.72
C HIS A 286 5.70 16.64 18.40
N ASP A 287 5.28 15.87 17.39
CA ASP A 287 5.87 15.86 16.05
C ASP A 287 4.80 16.17 14.99
N PRO A 288 4.85 17.33 14.30
CA PRO A 288 3.88 17.72 13.28
C PRO A 288 3.84 16.81 12.05
N ASN A 289 4.89 16.02 11.85
CA ASN A 289 4.99 15.07 10.74
C ASN A 289 4.33 13.73 11.08
N VAL A 290 3.99 13.48 12.35
CA VAL A 290 3.34 12.25 12.79
C VAL A 290 1.82 12.39 12.68
N PRO A 291 1.18 11.67 11.77
CA PRO A 291 -0.27 11.76 11.61
C PRO A 291 -1.01 11.01 12.71
N PHE A 292 -2.20 11.49 13.03
CA PHE A 292 -3.13 10.80 13.93
C PHE A 292 -3.66 9.47 13.37
N THR A 293 -3.63 9.32 12.03
CA THR A 293 -4.17 8.17 11.30
C THR A 293 -3.11 7.44 10.48
N ASN A 294 -3.23 6.11 10.31
CA ASN A 294 -2.38 5.29 9.44
C ASN A 294 -2.94 5.14 8.01
N ASN A 295 -3.58 6.20 7.49
CA ASN A 295 -4.27 6.14 6.19
C ASN A 295 -3.35 5.72 5.04
N CYS A 296 -2.06 6.06 5.09
CA CYS A 296 -1.08 5.66 4.08
C CYS A 296 -1.02 4.13 3.92
N ALA A 297 -0.79 3.40 5.02
CA ALA A 297 -0.63 1.96 4.98
C ALA A 297 -1.97 1.26 4.73
N GLU A 298 -3.07 1.75 5.33
CA GLU A 298 -4.41 1.23 5.08
C GLU A 298 -4.80 1.33 3.60
N GLN A 299 -4.55 2.49 2.95
CA GLN A 299 -4.83 2.68 1.52
C GLN A 299 -3.94 1.80 0.63
N ALA A 300 -2.65 1.65 0.99
CA ALA A 300 -1.73 0.77 0.30
C ALA A 300 -2.24 -0.69 0.31
N LEU A 301 -2.58 -1.22 1.49
CA LEU A 301 -3.05 -2.59 1.67
C LEU A 301 -4.47 -2.83 1.16
N ARG A 302 -5.34 -1.81 1.12
CA ARG A 302 -6.70 -1.92 0.58
C ARG A 302 -6.71 -2.49 -0.83
N MET A 303 -5.74 -2.11 -1.66
CA MET A 303 -5.66 -2.60 -3.04
C MET A 303 -5.36 -4.10 -3.15
N ILE A 304 -4.67 -4.67 -2.15
CA ILE A 304 -4.48 -6.12 -2.06
C ILE A 304 -5.82 -6.83 -1.80
N LYS A 305 -6.69 -6.23 -0.96
CA LYS A 305 -8.04 -6.75 -0.72
C LYS A 305 -8.94 -6.59 -1.95
N VAL A 306 -8.86 -5.46 -2.65
CA VAL A 306 -9.63 -5.21 -3.88
C VAL A 306 -9.23 -6.21 -4.97
N LYS A 307 -7.93 -6.42 -5.20
CA LYS A 307 -7.45 -7.45 -6.13
C LYS A 307 -8.03 -8.82 -5.79
N GLN A 308 -8.03 -9.21 -4.51
CA GLN A 308 -8.60 -10.50 -4.10
C GLN A 308 -10.13 -10.57 -4.25
N LYS A 309 -10.84 -9.44 -4.02
CA LYS A 309 -12.28 -9.37 -4.23
C LYS A 309 -12.66 -9.53 -5.70
N ILE A 310 -11.87 -8.97 -6.62
CA ILE A 310 -12.15 -8.97 -8.07
C ILE A 310 -11.63 -10.25 -8.75
N SER A 311 -10.43 -10.71 -8.38
CA SER A 311 -9.71 -11.79 -9.06
C SER A 311 -9.49 -13.05 -8.21
N GLY A 312 -9.94 -13.08 -6.96
CA GLY A 312 -9.79 -14.24 -6.08
C GLY A 312 -8.43 -14.33 -5.39
N CYS A 313 -7.63 -15.35 -5.69
CA CYS A 313 -6.36 -15.63 -5.02
C CYS A 313 -5.18 -15.66 -5.99
N PHE A 314 -3.96 -15.60 -5.46
CA PHE A 314 -2.75 -15.85 -6.25
C PHE A 314 -2.47 -17.35 -6.31
N ARG A 315 -2.32 -17.89 -7.51
CA ARG A 315 -2.02 -19.33 -7.70
C ARG A 315 -0.60 -19.71 -7.31
N THR A 316 0.35 -18.77 -7.40
CA THR A 316 1.75 -19.01 -6.99
C THR A 316 2.32 -17.82 -6.24
N TYR A 317 3.34 -18.09 -5.44
CA TYR A 317 4.09 -17.07 -4.71
C TYR A 317 4.75 -16.05 -5.64
N ARG A 318 5.34 -16.53 -6.75
CA ARG A 318 5.99 -15.67 -7.77
C ARG A 318 5.04 -14.62 -8.33
N TRP A 319 3.80 -15.00 -8.68
CA TRP A 319 2.81 -14.06 -9.19
C TRP A 319 2.39 -13.01 -8.17
N ALA A 320 2.35 -13.39 -6.89
CA ALA A 320 2.06 -12.46 -5.82
C ALA A 320 3.18 -11.42 -5.65
N ILE A 321 4.45 -11.84 -5.78
CA ILE A 321 5.60 -10.92 -5.78
C ILE A 321 5.52 -9.96 -6.98
N HIS A 322 5.35 -10.47 -8.21
CA HIS A 322 5.24 -9.60 -9.39
C HIS A 322 4.14 -8.54 -9.24
N PHE A 323 2.98 -8.94 -8.70
CA PHE A 323 1.90 -8.01 -8.40
C PHE A 323 2.30 -6.93 -7.39
N LEU A 324 2.96 -7.31 -6.29
CA LEU A 324 3.40 -6.37 -5.26
C LEU A 324 4.47 -5.39 -5.77
N GLU A 325 5.39 -5.84 -6.63
CA GLU A 325 6.42 -4.99 -7.25
C GLU A 325 5.79 -3.93 -8.15
N ILE A 326 4.91 -4.34 -9.06
CA ILE A 326 4.19 -3.39 -9.93
C ILE A 326 3.33 -2.45 -9.07
N ARG A 327 2.66 -2.98 -8.04
CA ARG A 327 1.83 -2.16 -7.15
C ARG A 327 2.64 -1.12 -6.38
N ALA A 328 3.85 -1.46 -5.91
CA ALA A 328 4.77 -0.54 -5.26
C ALA A 328 5.14 0.62 -6.18
N TYR A 329 5.53 0.31 -7.42
CA TYR A 329 5.85 1.28 -8.46
C TYR A 329 4.66 2.20 -8.76
N LEU A 330 3.49 1.62 -9.09
CA LEU A 330 2.31 2.42 -9.45
C LEU A 330 1.75 3.25 -8.30
N ALA A 331 1.75 2.73 -7.07
CA ALA A 331 1.30 3.49 -5.91
C ALA A 331 2.22 4.68 -5.62
N SER A 332 3.54 4.52 -5.83
CA SER A 332 4.51 5.61 -5.66
C SER A 332 4.41 6.64 -6.79
N ALA A 333 4.24 6.19 -8.03
CA ALA A 333 4.00 7.07 -9.18
C ALA A 333 2.73 7.94 -8.97
N GLN A 334 1.64 7.31 -8.54
CA GLN A 334 0.38 8.00 -8.28
C GLN A 334 0.49 9.03 -7.14
N LYS A 335 1.18 8.70 -6.04
CA LYS A 335 1.44 9.62 -4.93
C LYS A 335 2.22 10.87 -5.35
N GLN A 336 3.04 10.76 -6.38
CA GLN A 336 3.83 11.85 -6.94
C GLN A 336 3.13 12.55 -8.12
N GLY A 337 1.86 12.24 -8.39
CA GLY A 337 1.07 12.91 -9.41
C GLY A 337 1.28 12.39 -10.84
N TYR A 338 2.06 11.33 -11.04
CA TYR A 338 2.22 10.73 -12.37
C TYR A 338 0.95 10.01 -12.81
N ASN A 339 0.61 10.14 -14.09
CA ASN A 339 -0.41 9.33 -14.71
C ASN A 339 0.05 7.86 -14.74
N VAL A 340 -0.80 6.96 -14.25
CA VAL A 340 -0.50 5.53 -14.12
C VAL A 340 -0.27 4.85 -15.47
N PHE A 341 -1.03 5.25 -16.50
CA PHE A 341 -0.87 4.72 -17.85
C PHE A 341 0.47 5.14 -18.44
N ASP A 342 0.83 6.42 -18.31
CA ASP A 342 2.11 6.94 -18.81
C ASP A 342 3.29 6.28 -18.07
N ALA A 343 3.16 6.09 -16.75
CA ALA A 343 4.16 5.37 -15.95
C ALA A 343 4.34 3.92 -16.37
N LEU A 344 3.27 3.23 -16.82
CA LEU A 344 3.36 1.87 -17.39
C LEU A 344 3.95 1.89 -18.80
N SER A 345 3.59 2.87 -19.62
CA SER A 345 4.13 3.01 -20.97
C SER A 345 5.63 3.26 -20.94
N SER A 346 6.10 4.14 -20.05
CA SER A 346 7.52 4.48 -19.91
C SER A 346 8.37 3.23 -19.64
N VAL A 347 7.89 2.28 -18.82
CA VAL A 347 8.60 1.03 -18.48
C VAL A 347 9.10 0.30 -19.73
N PHE A 348 8.32 0.32 -20.81
CA PHE A 348 8.65 -0.38 -22.05
C PHE A 348 9.27 0.49 -23.12
N GLN A 349 9.11 1.82 -23.05
CA GLN A 349 9.65 2.77 -24.03
C GLN A 349 11.02 3.31 -23.62
N THR A 350 11.09 3.94 -22.46
CA THR A 350 12.24 4.74 -21.99
C THR A 350 12.85 4.20 -20.69
N GLY A 351 12.19 3.22 -20.07
CA GLY A 351 12.50 2.72 -18.73
C GLY A 351 11.53 3.23 -17.66
N PRO A 352 11.52 2.58 -16.48
CA PRO A 352 10.66 3.00 -15.37
C PRO A 352 11.03 4.42 -14.90
N ILE A 353 10.02 5.21 -14.53
CA ILE A 353 10.22 6.55 -13.98
C ILE A 353 11.05 6.43 -12.70
N ASN A 354 12.05 7.31 -12.53
CA ASN A 354 12.77 7.41 -11.27
C ASN A 354 11.90 8.15 -10.24
N LEU A 355 11.29 7.39 -9.33
CA LEU A 355 10.37 7.89 -8.30
C LEU A 355 11.07 8.35 -7.02
N VAL A 356 12.40 8.43 -7.04
CA VAL A 356 13.23 8.65 -5.86
C VAL A 356 14.18 9.82 -6.06
N LEU A 357 13.76 10.80 -6.87
CA LEU A 357 14.49 12.06 -7.03
C LEU A 357 14.31 12.91 -5.76
N ASP A 358 15.40 13.54 -5.34
CA ASP A 358 15.52 14.31 -4.10
C ASP A 358 14.65 15.57 -4.07
#